data_AF-E3EKX5-F1
#
_entry.id   AF-E3EKX5-F1
#
_cell.length_a   1.000
_cell.length_b   1.000
_cell.length_c   1.000
_cell.angle_alpha   90.00
_cell.angle_beta   90.00
_cell.angle_gamma   90.00
#
_symmetry.space_group_name_H-M   'P 1'
#
loop_
_entity.id
_entity.type
_entity.pdbx_description
1 polymer ?
#
loop_
_entity_poly.entity_id
_entity_poly.type
_entity_poly.pdbx_seq_one_letter_code
_entity_poly.pdbx_strand_id
1 'polypeptide(L)'
;MHKNAGSGIYAIINKKLNLVYVGQTMVSFSVRWAEHVDKIPNFFYDPHRSKLYLDKDTKYIVLKQLDSSMSKKDFLKYEHEAHKFYKSKGWHVVSTSFYNDDMRESDFSSYTTKRFKCEVHRMVSFLRLDETRNGSYLYHNLYKQVNQHFSTDVFVRGTKSILNTLTTEELEFVILELLPRYREKKLSQYRLEYDKVPQNLEFDF
;
A
#
# COMPACT_ATOMS: atom_id res chain seq x y z
N MET A 1 -7.94 12.36 -17.23
CA MET A 1 -8.44 12.33 -15.84
C MET A 1 -8.02 11.03 -15.19
N HIS A 2 -6.97 11.05 -14.36
CA HIS A 2 -6.66 9.90 -13.53
C HIS A 2 -7.59 9.89 -12.32
N LYS A 3 -8.55 8.95 -12.25
CA LYS A 3 -9.32 8.66 -11.03
C LYS A 3 -8.36 8.03 -10.01
N ASN A 4 -7.55 8.85 -9.34
CA ASN A 4 -6.48 8.44 -8.43
C ASN A 4 -6.89 8.62 -6.97
N ALA A 5 -7.92 7.88 -6.55
CA ALA A 5 -8.24 7.56 -5.16
C ALA A 5 -9.15 6.32 -5.17
N GLY A 6 -8.63 5.22 -5.70
CA GLY A 6 -9.42 4.01 -5.89
C GLY A 6 -9.58 3.23 -4.60
N SER A 7 -10.81 2.99 -4.18
CA SER A 7 -11.15 1.90 -3.27
C SER A 7 -11.44 0.64 -4.08
N GLY A 8 -11.30 -0.52 -3.47
CA GLY A 8 -11.73 -1.79 -4.02
C GLY A 8 -10.83 -2.96 -3.64
N ILE A 9 -10.77 -3.94 -4.53
CA ILE A 9 -10.06 -5.21 -4.33
C ILE A 9 -8.73 -5.16 -5.07
N TYR A 10 -7.67 -5.63 -4.42
CA TYR A 10 -6.33 -5.71 -4.98
C TYR A 10 -5.70 -7.08 -4.71
N ALA A 11 -4.66 -7.38 -5.48
CA ALA A 11 -3.76 -8.49 -5.20
C ALA A 11 -2.30 -8.05 -5.19
N ILE A 12 -1.51 -8.74 -4.37
CA ILE A 12 -0.06 -8.74 -4.42
C ILE A 12 0.32 -10.12 -4.90
N ILE A 13 0.91 -10.20 -6.09
CA ILE A 13 1.02 -11.44 -6.85
C ILE A 13 2.45 -11.69 -7.27
N ASN A 14 2.88 -12.93 -7.14
CA ASN A 14 4.14 -13.41 -7.70
C ASN A 14 3.87 -14.68 -8.52
N LYS A 15 3.95 -14.54 -9.86
CA LYS A 15 3.68 -15.65 -10.78
C LYS A 15 4.72 -16.77 -10.66
N LYS A 16 5.99 -16.41 -10.47
CA LYS A 16 7.10 -17.38 -10.35
C LYS A 16 6.93 -18.27 -9.13
N LEU A 17 6.49 -17.70 -8.01
CA LEU A 17 6.27 -18.42 -6.76
C LEU A 17 4.87 -19.05 -6.66
N ASN A 18 3.97 -18.78 -7.61
CA ASN A 18 2.56 -19.14 -7.56
C ASN A 18 1.85 -18.69 -6.26
N LEU A 19 2.26 -17.51 -5.74
CA LEU A 19 1.74 -16.93 -4.50
C LEU A 19 0.89 -15.70 -4.80
N VAL A 20 -0.21 -15.55 -4.06
CA VAL A 20 -1.06 -14.36 -4.12
C VAL A 20 -1.59 -13.98 -2.75
N TYR A 21 -1.47 -12.71 -2.41
CA TYR A 21 -2.22 -12.09 -1.33
C TYR A 21 -3.36 -11.31 -1.98
N VAL A 22 -4.59 -11.51 -1.52
CA VAL A 22 -5.75 -10.74 -1.95
C VAL A 22 -6.25 -9.93 -0.75
N GLY A 23 -6.60 -8.67 -0.99
CA GLY A 23 -7.13 -7.81 0.04
C GLY A 23 -8.03 -6.73 -0.53
N GLN A 24 -8.57 -5.92 0.38
CA GLN A 24 -9.44 -4.79 0.05
C GLN A 24 -8.95 -3.50 0.71
N THR A 25 -9.31 -2.37 0.10
CA THR A 25 -9.10 -1.03 0.66
C THR A 25 -10.30 -0.16 0.36
N MET A 26 -10.85 0.50 1.38
CA MET A 26 -11.92 1.49 1.21
C MET A 26 -11.37 2.93 1.10
N VAL A 27 -10.06 3.12 1.23
CA VAL A 27 -9.42 4.45 1.25
C VAL A 27 -8.71 4.74 -0.07
N SER A 28 -7.62 4.03 -0.32
CA SER A 28 -6.86 4.14 -1.55
C SER A 28 -5.92 2.93 -1.68
N PHE A 29 -5.69 2.49 -2.91
CA PHE A 29 -4.69 1.47 -3.21
C PHE A 29 -3.27 1.94 -2.88
N SER A 30 -2.92 3.19 -3.18
CA SER A 30 -1.57 3.73 -2.99
C SER A 30 -1.17 3.75 -1.51
N VAL A 31 -2.04 4.27 -0.64
CA VAL A 31 -1.92 4.20 0.82
C VAL A 31 -1.79 2.75 1.28
N ARG A 32 -2.64 1.87 0.76
CA ARG A 32 -2.65 0.47 1.20
C ARG A 32 -1.37 -0.27 0.82
N TRP A 33 -0.77 0.05 -0.32
CA TRP A 33 0.51 -0.52 -0.75
C TRP A 33 1.66 -0.03 0.12
N ALA A 34 1.69 1.26 0.49
CA ALA A 34 2.67 1.79 1.45
C ALA A 34 2.57 1.08 2.80
N GLU A 35 1.36 0.94 3.35
CA GLU A 35 1.13 0.21 4.60
C GLU A 35 1.58 -1.25 4.55
N HIS A 36 1.44 -1.89 3.39
CA HIS A 36 1.88 -3.26 3.20
C HIS A 36 3.39 -3.38 3.29
N VAL A 37 4.12 -2.45 2.65
CA VAL A 37 5.58 -2.39 2.76
C VAL A 37 6.01 -2.29 4.22
N ASP A 38 5.36 -1.43 5.02
CA ASP A 38 5.71 -1.24 6.42
C ASP A 38 5.48 -2.46 7.31
N LYS A 39 4.51 -3.30 6.94
CA LYS A 39 4.10 -4.47 7.73
C LYS A 39 4.90 -5.72 7.41
N ILE A 40 5.77 -5.70 6.40
CA ILE A 40 6.56 -6.87 5.99
C ILE A 40 7.27 -7.56 7.15
N PRO A 41 7.95 -6.85 8.08
CA PRO A 41 8.63 -7.50 9.21
C PRO A 41 7.71 -8.33 10.11
N ASN A 42 6.43 -7.98 10.19
CA ASN A 42 5.45 -8.73 10.99
C ASN A 42 5.17 -10.13 10.42
N PHE A 43 5.62 -10.40 9.19
CA PHE A 43 5.41 -11.67 8.51
C PHE A 43 6.69 -12.51 8.38
N PHE A 44 7.82 -12.10 8.98
CA PHE A 44 9.08 -12.83 8.87
C PHE A 44 9.01 -14.29 9.35
N TYR A 45 8.05 -14.64 10.20
CA TYR A 45 7.79 -16.02 10.62
C TYR A 45 6.80 -16.79 9.71
N ASP A 46 6.27 -16.13 8.67
CA ASP A 46 5.44 -16.72 7.62
C ASP A 46 6.27 -16.77 6.31
N PRO A 47 6.84 -17.93 5.96
CA PRO A 47 7.72 -18.05 4.79
C PRO A 47 7.02 -17.71 3.48
N HIS A 48 5.75 -18.06 3.33
CA HIS A 48 5.00 -17.80 2.10
C HIS A 48 4.74 -16.31 1.93
N ARG A 49 4.26 -15.62 2.97
CA ARG A 49 4.07 -14.17 2.91
C ARG A 49 5.40 -13.45 2.73
N SER A 50 6.43 -13.81 3.48
CA SER A 50 7.74 -13.17 3.38
C SER A 50 8.33 -13.27 1.98
N LYS A 51 8.34 -14.48 1.38
CA LYS A 51 8.78 -14.70 0.00
C LYS A 51 7.94 -13.88 -0.99
N LEU A 52 6.61 -13.87 -0.83
CA LEU A 52 5.74 -13.04 -1.67
C LEU A 52 6.13 -11.55 -1.59
N TYR A 53 6.28 -10.97 -0.40
CA TYR A 53 6.54 -9.53 -0.28
C TYR A 53 7.96 -9.11 -0.69
N LEU A 54 8.96 -9.94 -0.41
CA LEU A 54 10.38 -9.62 -0.61
C LEU A 54 10.87 -9.89 -2.04
N ASP A 55 10.23 -10.80 -2.77
CA ASP A 55 10.64 -11.14 -4.13
C ASP A 55 10.47 -9.94 -5.09
N LYS A 56 11.46 -9.75 -5.97
CA LYS A 56 11.52 -8.62 -6.91
C LYS A 56 10.44 -8.68 -8.00
N ASP A 57 9.98 -9.87 -8.34
CA ASP A 57 8.99 -10.10 -9.40
C ASP A 57 7.55 -9.89 -8.88
N THR A 58 7.38 -9.64 -7.58
CA THR A 58 6.09 -9.36 -6.97
C THR A 58 5.51 -8.04 -7.45
N LYS A 59 4.25 -8.09 -7.89
CA LYS A 59 3.48 -6.96 -8.41
C LYS A 59 2.25 -6.67 -7.56
N TYR A 60 1.88 -5.40 -7.51
CA TYR A 60 0.66 -4.91 -6.90
C TYR A 60 -0.33 -4.61 -8.03
N ILE A 61 -1.50 -5.24 -7.99
CA ILE A 61 -2.50 -5.12 -9.05
C ILE A 61 -3.85 -4.76 -8.45
N VAL A 62 -4.55 -3.83 -9.09
CA VAL A 62 -5.96 -3.56 -8.79
C VAL A 62 -6.79 -4.60 -9.54
N LEU A 63 -7.62 -5.34 -8.81
CA LEU A 63 -8.51 -6.35 -9.39
C LEU A 63 -9.85 -5.74 -9.76
N LYS A 64 -10.39 -4.91 -8.88
CA LYS A 64 -11.69 -4.26 -9.06
C LYS A 64 -11.73 -2.96 -8.29
N GLN A 65 -12.07 -1.87 -8.95
CA GLN A 65 -12.44 -0.62 -8.27
C GLN A 65 -13.89 -0.73 -7.78
N LEU A 66 -14.14 -0.30 -6.56
CA LEU A 66 -15.46 -0.26 -5.96
C LEU A 66 -15.81 1.19 -5.61
N ASP A 67 -17.10 1.46 -5.43
CA ASP A 67 -17.52 2.74 -4.85
C ASP A 67 -17.21 2.72 -3.35
N SER A 68 -16.60 3.78 -2.83
CA SER A 68 -16.32 3.93 -1.39
C SER A 68 -17.59 4.07 -0.55
N SER A 69 -18.74 4.35 -1.17
CA SER A 69 -20.06 4.36 -0.51
C SER A 69 -20.59 2.96 -0.18
N MET A 70 -20.02 1.90 -0.75
CA MET A 70 -20.47 0.53 -0.50
C MET A 70 -20.16 0.07 0.94
N SER A 71 -20.97 -0.86 1.45
CA SER A 71 -20.80 -1.36 2.81
C SER A 71 -19.49 -2.14 2.97
N LYS A 72 -18.96 -2.19 4.19
CA LYS A 72 -17.81 -3.06 4.51
C LYS A 72 -18.05 -4.52 4.11
N LYS A 73 -19.29 -4.99 4.28
CA LYS A 73 -19.70 -6.37 3.96
C LYS A 73 -19.49 -6.65 2.47
N ASP A 74 -19.84 -5.71 1.60
CA ASP A 74 -19.65 -5.86 0.16
C ASP A 74 -18.18 -5.91 -0.25
N PHE A 75 -17.34 -5.06 0.36
CA PHE A 75 -15.89 -5.11 0.14
C PHE A 75 -15.32 -6.49 0.51
N LEU A 76 -15.73 -7.02 1.68
CA LEU A 76 -15.30 -8.35 2.13
C LEU A 76 -15.84 -9.46 1.24
N LYS A 77 -17.06 -9.32 0.72
CA LYS A 77 -17.65 -10.28 -0.22
C LYS A 77 -16.85 -10.36 -1.52
N TYR A 78 -16.55 -9.22 -2.15
CA TYR A 78 -15.74 -9.21 -3.37
C TYR A 78 -14.30 -9.69 -3.12
N GLU A 79 -13.71 -9.37 -1.96
CA GLU A 79 -12.43 -9.94 -1.55
C GLU A 79 -12.51 -11.47 -1.47
N HIS A 80 -13.55 -12.01 -0.82
CA HIS A 80 -13.79 -13.44 -0.69
C HIS A 80 -13.98 -14.15 -2.03
N GLU A 81 -14.73 -13.53 -2.95
CA GLU A 81 -14.89 -14.03 -4.33
C GLU A 81 -13.54 -14.08 -5.07
N ALA A 82 -12.68 -13.07 -4.90
CA ALA A 82 -11.34 -13.07 -5.47
C ALA A 82 -10.46 -14.17 -4.84
N HIS A 83 -10.55 -14.41 -3.53
CA HIS A 83 -9.87 -15.56 -2.89
C HIS A 83 -10.29 -16.88 -3.53
N LYS A 84 -11.61 -17.10 -3.71
CA LYS A 84 -12.16 -18.31 -4.35
C LYS A 84 -11.66 -18.45 -5.79
N PHE A 85 -11.65 -17.37 -6.56
CA PHE A 85 -11.14 -17.36 -7.93
C PHE A 85 -9.68 -17.83 -7.98
N TYR A 86 -8.78 -17.23 -7.20
CA TYR A 86 -7.36 -17.61 -7.23
C TYR A 86 -7.13 -19.06 -6.76
N LYS A 87 -7.82 -19.50 -5.70
CA LYS A 87 -7.77 -20.90 -5.26
C LYS A 87 -8.23 -21.87 -6.36
N SER A 88 -9.33 -21.56 -7.06
CA SER A 88 -9.83 -22.38 -8.17
C SER A 88 -8.86 -22.47 -9.35
N LYS A 89 -7.95 -21.51 -9.48
CA LYS A 89 -6.89 -21.47 -10.49
C LYS A 89 -5.58 -22.08 -10.01
N GLY A 90 -5.56 -22.74 -8.85
CA GLY A 90 -4.37 -23.42 -8.30
C GLY A 90 -3.34 -22.48 -7.67
N TRP A 91 -3.69 -21.23 -7.39
CA TRP A 91 -2.80 -20.30 -6.69
C TRP A 91 -2.77 -20.58 -5.19
N HIS A 92 -1.59 -20.45 -4.58
CA HIS A 92 -1.47 -20.48 -3.14
C HIS A 92 -1.81 -19.09 -2.57
N VAL A 93 -3.03 -18.96 -2.04
CA VAL A 93 -3.54 -17.72 -1.45
C VAL A 93 -3.07 -17.57 -0.01
N VAL A 94 -2.18 -16.61 0.25
CA VAL A 94 -1.56 -16.40 1.58
C VAL A 94 -2.36 -15.50 2.51
N SER A 95 -3.38 -14.80 1.99
CA SER A 95 -4.30 -13.96 2.76
C SER A 95 -5.48 -14.77 3.33
N THR A 96 -6.04 -14.30 4.44
CA THR A 96 -7.27 -14.86 5.03
C THR A 96 -8.46 -13.99 4.67
N SER A 97 -9.58 -14.59 4.28
CA SER A 97 -10.85 -13.88 4.07
C SER A 97 -11.64 -13.86 5.37
N PHE A 98 -12.20 -12.70 5.72
CA PHE A 98 -13.02 -12.49 6.92
C PHE A 98 -14.50 -12.30 6.61
N TYR A 99 -14.92 -12.60 5.38
CA TYR A 99 -16.33 -12.52 5.00
C TYR A 99 -17.14 -13.63 5.67
N ASN A 100 -18.33 -13.26 6.16
CA ASN A 100 -19.34 -14.18 6.64
C ASN A 100 -20.71 -13.64 6.20
N ASP A 101 -21.58 -14.51 5.67
CA ASP A 101 -22.93 -14.14 5.23
C ASP A 101 -23.77 -13.54 6.37
N ASP A 102 -23.56 -13.98 7.62
CA ASP A 102 -24.29 -13.50 8.80
C ASP A 102 -23.72 -12.20 9.39
N MET A 103 -22.67 -11.64 8.80
CA MET A 103 -22.09 -10.41 9.32
C MET A 103 -23.02 -9.22 9.12
N ARG A 104 -23.10 -8.36 10.14
CA ARG A 104 -23.87 -7.12 10.07
C ARG A 104 -23.25 -6.15 9.08
N GLU A 105 -24.10 -5.46 8.33
CA GLU A 105 -23.68 -4.30 7.57
C GLU A 105 -23.16 -3.23 8.53
N SER A 106 -22.01 -2.67 8.17
CA SER A 106 -21.41 -1.57 8.90
C SER A 106 -20.76 -0.64 7.90
N ASP A 107 -20.98 0.65 8.13
CA ASP A 107 -20.27 1.69 7.42
C ASP A 107 -18.86 1.83 8.00
N PHE A 108 -17.90 2.15 7.15
CA PHE A 108 -16.56 2.50 7.59
C PHE A 108 -16.47 4.00 7.80
N SER A 109 -15.89 4.44 8.92
CA SER A 109 -15.55 5.85 9.08
C SER A 109 -14.37 6.20 8.16
N SER A 110 -14.63 7.07 7.19
CA SER A 110 -13.67 7.50 6.17
C SER A 110 -12.71 8.55 6.74
N TYR A 111 -11.79 8.17 7.63
CA TYR A 111 -10.65 9.03 7.98
C TYR A 111 -9.61 8.98 6.87
N THR A 112 -9.83 9.73 5.79
CA THR A 112 -9.06 9.65 4.55
C THR A 112 -7.79 10.49 4.64
N THR A 113 -7.88 11.82 4.71
CA THR A 113 -6.71 12.72 4.57
C THR A 113 -5.63 12.54 5.63
N LYS A 114 -5.98 12.21 6.88
CA LYS A 114 -4.99 11.97 7.96
C LYS A 114 -4.10 10.77 7.64
N ARG A 115 -4.67 9.68 7.10
CA ARG A 115 -3.90 8.48 6.73
C ARG A 115 -2.90 8.79 5.63
N PHE A 116 -3.31 9.52 4.60
CA PHE A 116 -2.40 9.99 3.55
C PHE A 116 -1.23 10.80 4.12
N LYS A 117 -1.52 11.80 4.96
CA LYS A 117 -0.49 12.62 5.62
C LYS A 117 0.49 11.78 6.45
N CYS A 118 -0.02 10.79 7.19
CA CYS A 118 0.80 9.86 7.95
C CYS A 118 1.74 9.05 7.04
N GLU A 119 1.24 8.51 5.92
CA GLU A 119 2.06 7.74 4.98
C GLU A 119 3.11 8.62 4.29
N VAL A 120 2.75 9.83 3.84
CA VAL A 120 3.71 10.79 3.28
C VAL A 120 4.82 11.09 4.29
N HIS A 121 4.45 11.39 5.54
CA HIS A 121 5.43 11.68 6.59
C HIS A 121 6.35 10.49 6.84
N ARG A 122 5.81 9.28 6.92
CA ARG A 122 6.60 8.06 7.13
C ARG A 122 7.58 7.81 6.00
N MET A 123 7.12 7.89 4.75
CA MET A 123 7.96 7.67 3.57
C MET A 123 9.07 8.71 3.46
N VAL A 124 8.75 10.00 3.64
CA VAL A 124 9.74 11.07 3.63
C VAL A 124 10.76 10.87 4.76
N SER A 125 10.32 10.60 5.99
CA SER A 125 11.20 10.39 7.13
C SER A 125 12.17 9.23 6.90
N PHE A 126 11.71 8.12 6.32
CA PHE A 126 12.57 6.98 6.02
C PHE A 126 13.55 7.26 4.86
N LEU A 127 13.10 7.96 3.80
CA LEU A 127 13.96 8.30 2.68
C LEU A 127 15.08 9.27 3.09
N ARG A 128 14.80 10.19 4.03
CA ARG A 128 15.78 11.11 4.63
C ARG A 128 16.91 10.44 5.40
N LEU A 129 16.72 9.25 5.96
CA LEU A 129 17.72 8.59 6.82
C LEU A 129 18.99 8.14 6.09
N ASP A 130 19.06 8.28 4.75
CA ASP A 130 20.15 7.72 3.92
C ASP A 130 20.63 8.72 2.85
N GLU A 131 19.76 9.62 2.38
CA GLU A 131 20.24 10.77 1.62
C GLU A 131 20.82 11.80 2.60
N THR A 132 22.05 12.27 2.38
CA THR A 132 22.66 13.46 3.03
C THR A 132 21.89 14.76 2.77
N ARG A 133 20.67 14.68 2.24
CA ARG A 133 19.82 15.78 1.85
C ARG A 133 18.82 16.11 2.96
N ASN A 134 18.77 17.39 3.28
CA ASN A 134 17.83 17.94 4.26
C ASN A 134 16.38 17.61 3.83
N GLY A 135 15.55 17.09 4.74
CA GLY A 135 14.16 16.72 4.45
C GLY A 135 13.31 17.85 3.88
N SER A 136 13.67 19.09 4.20
CA SER A 136 13.07 20.29 3.62
C SER A 136 13.23 20.34 2.09
N TYR A 137 14.35 19.83 1.55
CA TYR A 137 14.58 19.77 0.11
C TYR A 137 13.68 18.75 -0.60
N LEU A 138 13.49 17.56 0.01
CA LEU A 138 12.59 16.55 -0.53
C LEU A 138 11.14 17.07 -0.56
N TYR A 139 10.67 17.66 0.54
CA TYR A 139 9.35 18.30 0.59
C TYR A 139 9.21 19.42 -0.45
N HIS A 140 10.21 20.31 -0.56
CA HIS A 140 10.20 21.40 -1.53
C HIS A 140 10.07 20.92 -2.98
N ASN A 141 10.79 19.86 -3.34
CA ASN A 141 10.70 19.28 -4.68
C ASN A 141 9.33 18.65 -4.95
N LEU A 142 8.79 17.90 -3.98
CA LEU A 142 7.44 17.34 -4.09
C LEU A 142 6.39 18.45 -4.27
N TYR A 143 6.51 19.54 -3.52
CA TYR A 143 5.61 20.69 -3.61
C TYR A 143 5.71 21.40 -4.97
N LYS A 144 6.91 21.52 -5.55
CA LYS A 144 7.07 22.01 -6.93
C LYS A 144 6.38 21.11 -7.95
N GLN A 145 6.51 19.78 -7.80
CA GLN A 145 5.84 18.82 -8.68
C GLN A 145 4.31 18.92 -8.55
N VAL A 146 3.79 19.08 -7.32
CA VAL A 146 2.35 19.33 -7.09
C VAL A 146 1.89 20.60 -7.80
N ASN A 147 2.62 21.71 -7.63
CA ASN A 147 2.28 22.97 -8.32
C ASN A 147 2.21 22.81 -9.83
N GLN A 148 3.19 22.09 -10.41
CA GLN A 148 3.22 21.81 -11.85
C GLN A 148 2.07 20.91 -12.30
N HIS A 149 1.80 19.82 -11.57
CA HIS A 149 0.78 18.85 -11.96
C HIS A 149 -0.65 19.40 -11.84
N PHE A 150 -0.93 20.17 -10.79
CA PHE A 150 -2.28 20.66 -10.47
C PHE A 150 -2.50 22.13 -10.85
N SER A 151 -1.53 22.78 -11.51
CA SER A 151 -1.60 24.20 -11.89
C SER A 151 -1.99 25.09 -10.70
N THR A 152 -1.26 24.95 -9.60
CA THR A 152 -1.60 25.54 -8.30
C THR A 152 -0.37 26.14 -7.62
N ASP A 153 -0.56 26.85 -6.51
CA ASP A 153 0.53 27.32 -5.67
C ASP A 153 0.32 26.91 -4.21
N VAL A 154 0.98 25.83 -3.79
CA VAL A 154 0.97 25.34 -2.40
C VAL A 154 1.73 26.25 -1.44
N PHE A 155 2.67 27.08 -1.91
CA PHE A 155 3.52 27.90 -1.03
C PHE A 155 2.75 29.10 -0.47
N VAL A 156 1.75 29.60 -1.19
CA VAL A 156 0.84 30.66 -0.70
C VAL A 156 -0.30 30.12 0.16
N ARG A 157 -0.61 28.82 0.06
CA ARG A 157 -1.73 28.18 0.79
C ARG A 157 -1.48 28.00 2.28
N GLY A 158 -0.21 27.96 2.72
CA GLY A 158 0.10 27.80 4.14
C GLY A 158 1.52 28.18 4.52
N THR A 159 1.66 28.96 5.59
CA THR A 159 2.95 29.48 6.06
C THR A 159 3.68 28.57 7.05
N LYS A 160 2.98 27.65 7.74
CA LYS A 160 3.56 26.79 8.79
C LYS A 160 3.74 25.32 8.40
N SER A 161 2.85 24.76 7.57
CA SER A 161 2.95 23.37 7.10
C SER A 161 2.18 23.18 5.80
N ILE A 162 2.89 23.23 4.68
CA ILE A 162 2.32 23.03 3.33
C ILE A 162 1.66 21.65 3.21
N LEU A 163 2.24 20.61 3.83
CA LEU A 163 1.65 19.26 3.85
C LEU A 163 0.22 19.27 4.41
N ASN A 164 -0.07 20.14 5.38
CA ASN A 164 -1.39 20.21 5.98
C ASN A 164 -2.44 20.87 5.07
N THR A 165 -2.01 21.63 4.07
CA THR A 165 -2.88 22.34 3.13
C THR A 165 -3.14 21.57 1.83
N LEU A 166 -2.46 20.43 1.63
CA LEU A 166 -2.69 19.57 0.48
C LEU A 166 -4.06 18.87 0.56
N THR A 167 -4.73 18.81 -0.58
CA THR A 167 -5.92 17.99 -0.83
C THR A 167 -5.59 16.50 -0.84
N THR A 168 -6.59 15.64 -0.81
CA THR A 168 -6.38 14.18 -0.85
C THR A 168 -5.72 13.74 -2.16
N GLU A 169 -6.12 14.33 -3.28
CA GLU A 169 -5.59 14.06 -4.62
C GLU A 169 -4.12 14.48 -4.72
N GLU A 170 -3.77 15.65 -4.17
CA GLU A 170 -2.37 16.11 -4.11
C GLU A 170 -1.52 15.22 -3.20
N LEU A 171 -2.06 14.77 -2.07
CA LEU A 171 -1.37 13.82 -1.20
C LEU A 171 -1.19 12.46 -1.87
N GLU A 172 -2.18 11.97 -2.60
CA GLU A 172 -2.08 10.72 -3.36
C GLU A 172 -0.99 10.83 -4.44
N PHE A 173 -0.96 11.93 -5.17
CA PHE A 173 0.11 12.22 -6.12
C PHE A 173 1.49 12.14 -5.44
N VAL A 174 1.65 12.78 -4.28
CA VAL A 174 2.89 12.71 -3.50
C VAL A 174 3.22 11.28 -3.07
N ILE A 175 2.24 10.47 -2.65
CA ILE A 175 2.46 9.05 -2.32
C ILE A 175 2.97 8.30 -3.55
N LEU A 176 2.34 8.48 -4.72
CA LEU A 176 2.72 7.78 -5.95
C LEU A 176 4.13 8.15 -6.42
N GLU A 177 4.56 9.41 -6.22
CA GLU A 177 5.93 9.85 -6.50
C GLU A 177 6.96 9.22 -5.55
N LEU A 178 6.60 9.07 -4.27
CA LEU A 178 7.50 8.54 -3.24
C LEU A 178 7.58 7.01 -3.22
N LEU A 179 6.46 6.34 -3.47
CA LEU A 179 6.27 4.91 -3.21
C LEU A 179 7.30 4.01 -3.93
N PRO A 180 7.67 4.22 -5.21
CA PRO A 180 8.65 3.37 -5.87
C PRO A 180 10.01 3.38 -5.17
N ARG A 181 10.53 4.56 -4.85
CA ARG A 181 11.82 4.72 -4.15
C ARG A 181 11.75 4.20 -2.72
N TYR A 182 10.65 4.52 -2.03
CA TYR A 182 10.39 4.06 -0.68
C TYR A 182 10.40 2.53 -0.59
N ARG A 183 9.62 1.88 -1.46
CA ARG A 183 9.47 0.43 -1.54
C ARG A 183 10.80 -0.26 -1.81
N GLU A 184 11.52 0.13 -2.85
CA GLU A 184 12.78 -0.55 -3.22
C GLU A 184 13.81 -0.48 -2.09
N LYS A 185 13.93 0.70 -1.45
CA LYS A 185 14.83 0.89 -0.31
C LYS A 185 14.41 0.04 0.90
N LYS A 186 13.13 0.08 1.28
CA LYS A 186 12.58 -0.73 2.39
C LYS A 186 12.78 -2.22 2.15
N LEU A 187 12.42 -2.72 0.97
CA LEU A 187 12.58 -4.12 0.61
C LEU A 187 14.04 -4.56 0.64
N SER A 188 14.98 -3.70 0.23
CA SER A 188 16.40 -4.01 0.30
C SER A 188 16.88 -4.20 1.75
N GLN A 189 16.42 -3.35 2.67
CA GLN A 189 16.69 -3.54 4.11
C GLN A 189 16.04 -4.80 4.66
N TYR A 190 14.77 -5.03 4.33
CA TYR A 190 14.04 -6.20 4.83
C TYR A 190 14.56 -7.53 4.29
N ARG A 191 15.12 -7.58 3.09
CA ARG A 191 15.83 -8.77 2.58
C ARG A 191 17.02 -9.10 3.49
N LEU A 192 17.85 -8.11 3.80
CA LEU A 192 19.01 -8.29 4.70
C LEU A 192 18.60 -8.67 6.14
N GLU A 193 17.47 -8.17 6.62
CA GLU A 193 16.94 -8.54 7.93
C GLU A 193 16.37 -9.96 7.93
N TYR A 194 15.62 -10.32 6.89
CA TYR A 194 15.01 -11.64 6.74
C TYR A 194 16.06 -12.76 6.61
N ASP A 195 17.19 -12.49 5.95
CA ASP A 195 18.32 -13.43 5.85
C ASP A 195 18.94 -13.78 7.22
N LYS A 196 18.71 -12.96 8.26
CA LYS A 196 19.17 -13.22 9.63
C LYS A 196 18.16 -14.02 10.46
N VAL A 197 16.94 -14.20 9.97
CA VAL A 197 15.90 -14.95 10.67
C VAL A 197 16.17 -16.45 10.48
N PRO A 198 16.27 -17.25 11.56
CA PRO A 198 16.45 -18.69 11.43
C PRO A 198 15.33 -19.31 10.60
N GLN A 199 15.68 -19.82 9.42
CA GLN A 199 14.75 -20.51 8.55
C GLN A 199 14.57 -21.94 9.06
N ASN A 200 13.86 -22.11 10.16
CA ASN A 200 13.37 -23.43 10.54
C ASN A 200 12.20 -23.73 9.60
N LEU A 201 12.40 -24.59 8.59
CA LEU A 201 11.41 -25.52 8.02
C LEU A 201 11.95 -26.19 6.75
N GLU A 202 12.19 -27.50 6.87
CA GLU A 202 12.13 -28.45 5.76
C GLU A 202 10.75 -28.36 5.10
N PHE A 203 10.71 -28.39 3.77
CA PHE A 203 9.46 -28.51 3.01
C PHE A 203 9.56 -29.76 2.14
N ASP A 204 8.86 -30.82 2.55
CA ASP A 204 8.45 -31.87 1.63
C ASP A 204 7.32 -31.30 0.75
N PHE A 205 7.57 -31.27 -0.56
CA PHE A 205 6.62 -30.89 -1.60
C PHE A 205 5.73 -32.05 -2.00
#